data_AF-A0A1F6BT44-F1
#
_entry.id   AF-A0A1F6BT44-F1
#
_cell.length_a   1.000
_cell.length_b   1.000
_cell.length_c   1.000
_cell.angle_alpha   90.00
_cell.angle_beta   90.00
_cell.angle_gamma   90.00
#
_symmetry.space_group_name_H-M   'P 1'
#
loop_
_entity.id
_entity.type
_entity.pdbx_description
1 polymer ?
#
loop_
_entity_poly.entity_id
_entity_poly.type
_entity_poly.pdbx_seq_one_letter_code
_entity_poly.pdbx_strand_id
1 'polypeptide(L)'
;MDSEGDAEGGGDNTIISVPPRREIPHYHGDEVRVIFVVGAVLLIVAKSTGADIPLSTFATVASAVILVVAAGITNPAQFWIHWVNAFLAVYSTILFGVTAINHYRAGISLTDPSFVYVEAFAILSLLALYFTTRTVRGLHMRPNYSREI
;
A
#
# COMPACT_ATOMS: atom_id res chain seq x y z
N MET A 1 41.72 51.57 -33.66
CA MET A 1 41.96 50.21 -34.16
C MET A 1 42.85 49.52 -33.14
N ASP A 2 42.42 48.59 -32.30
CA ASP A 2 41.11 47.97 -32.08
C ASP A 2 41.03 47.57 -30.59
N SER A 3 39.82 47.64 -30.05
CA SER A 3 39.48 47.22 -28.69
C SER A 3 39.46 45.70 -28.63
N GLU A 4 40.34 45.07 -27.85
CA GLU A 4 40.26 43.64 -27.58
C GLU A 4 39.10 43.35 -26.63
N GLY A 5 38.21 42.48 -27.12
CA GLY A 5 36.91 42.18 -26.58
C GLY A 5 36.92 41.20 -25.42
N ASP A 6 35.77 41.20 -24.76
CA ASP A 6 35.41 40.51 -23.54
C ASP A 6 35.57 38.99 -23.63
N ALA A 7 36.22 38.40 -22.62
CA ALA A 7 36.26 36.96 -22.42
C ALA A 7 34.91 36.48 -21.86
N GLU A 8 34.12 35.85 -22.72
CA GLU A 8 32.83 35.23 -22.40
C GLU A 8 32.98 34.10 -21.37
N GLY A 9 32.17 34.18 -20.31
CA GLY A 9 31.93 33.09 -19.37
C GLY A 9 31.10 31.98 -20.00
N GLY A 10 31.75 30.89 -20.39
CA GLY A 10 31.11 29.64 -20.84
C GLY A 10 30.79 28.71 -19.66
N GLY A 11 29.81 29.06 -18.84
CA GLY A 11 29.20 28.13 -17.90
C GLY A 11 28.24 27.20 -18.63
N ASP A 12 28.70 26.01 -18.98
CA ASP A 12 27.90 24.94 -19.60
C ASP A 12 26.84 24.44 -18.61
N ASN A 13 25.73 25.18 -18.54
CA ASN A 13 24.51 24.75 -17.86
C ASN A 13 23.77 23.76 -18.76
N THR A 14 24.38 22.61 -19.06
CA THR A 14 23.65 21.44 -19.56
C THR A 14 22.57 21.11 -18.52
N ILE A 15 21.37 21.60 -18.77
CA ILE A 15 20.16 21.21 -18.08
C ILE A 15 20.01 19.72 -18.33
N ILE A 16 20.38 18.90 -17.34
CA ILE A 16 20.07 17.47 -17.34
C ILE A 16 18.54 17.37 -17.31
N SER A 17 17.92 17.30 -18.49
CA SER A 17 16.49 17.09 -18.63
C SER A 17 16.19 15.67 -18.18
N VAL A 18 15.83 15.49 -16.91
CA VAL A 18 15.34 14.21 -16.41
C VAL A 18 14.09 13.87 -17.23
N PRO A 19 14.06 12.75 -17.98
CA PRO A 19 12.90 12.41 -18.78
C PRO A 19 11.67 12.31 -17.88
N PRO A 20 10.52 12.89 -18.27
CA PRO A 20 9.33 12.88 -17.45
C PRO A 20 8.95 11.44 -17.12
N ARG A 21 8.83 11.15 -15.81
CA ARG A 21 8.43 9.83 -15.32
C ARG A 21 7.07 9.53 -15.93
N ARG A 22 6.97 8.50 -16.78
CA ARG A 22 5.68 8.03 -17.29
C ARG A 22 4.85 7.55 -16.10
N GLU A 23 3.98 8.40 -15.59
CA GLU A 23 2.99 8.02 -14.60
C GLU A 23 2.13 6.91 -15.21
N ILE A 24 2.01 5.79 -14.50
CA ILE A 24 1.12 4.71 -14.91
C ILE A 24 -0.29 5.17 -14.54
N PRO A 25 -1.17 5.48 -15.52
CA PRO A 25 -2.51 5.92 -15.20
C PRO A 25 -3.21 4.80 -14.42
N HIS A 26 -3.78 5.14 -13.26
CA HIS A 26 -4.49 4.23 -12.34
C HIS A 26 -3.64 3.28 -11.48
N TYR A 27 -2.35 3.56 -11.28
CA TYR A 27 -1.58 2.91 -10.22
C TYR A 27 -1.97 3.47 -8.85
N HIS A 28 -2.48 2.61 -7.96
CA HIS A 28 -2.77 2.96 -6.55
C HIS A 28 -1.96 2.08 -5.59
N GLY A 29 -0.77 1.64 -6.03
CA GLY A 29 0.07 0.77 -5.21
C GLY A 29 0.72 1.50 -4.04
N ASP A 30 0.95 2.81 -4.16
CA ASP A 30 1.54 3.60 -3.08
C ASP A 30 0.60 3.73 -1.88
N GLU A 31 -0.70 3.90 -2.11
CA GLU A 31 -1.72 3.89 -1.07
C GLU A 31 -1.78 2.53 -0.36
N VAL A 32 -1.73 1.43 -1.12
CA VAL A 32 -1.73 0.08 -0.55
C VAL A 32 -0.50 -0.16 0.32
N ARG A 33 0.67 0.34 -0.08
CA ARG A 33 1.90 0.25 0.71
C ARG A 33 1.75 0.93 2.06
N VAL A 34 1.24 2.15 2.07
CA VAL A 34 1.00 2.90 3.31
C VAL A 34 -0.01 2.15 4.18
N ILE A 35 -1.12 1.67 3.62
CA ILE A 35 -2.14 0.92 4.36
C ILE A 35 -1.57 -0.36 4.98
N PHE A 36 -0.74 -1.11 4.26
CA PHE A 36 -0.12 -2.34 4.77
C PHE A 36 0.90 -2.05 5.89
N VAL A 37 1.70 -0.99 5.77
CA VAL A 37 2.62 -0.58 6.84
C VAL A 37 1.85 -0.14 8.07
N VAL A 38 0.83 0.72 7.90
CA VAL A 38 -0.03 1.16 9.01
C VAL A 38 -0.74 -0.03 9.65
N GLY A 39 -1.27 -0.96 8.86
CA GLY A 39 -1.89 -2.19 9.35
C GLY A 39 -0.90 -3.06 10.13
N ALA A 40 0.33 -3.22 9.67
CA ALA A 40 1.35 -3.96 10.41
C ALA A 40 1.66 -3.31 11.77
N VAL A 41 1.83 -1.99 11.81
CA VAL A 41 2.07 -1.25 13.07
C VAL A 41 0.88 -1.41 14.01
N LEU A 42 -0.34 -1.23 13.50
CA LEU A 42 -1.55 -1.41 14.29
C LEU A 42 -1.64 -2.83 14.87
N LEU A 43 -1.22 -3.87 14.12
CA LEU A 43 -1.33 -5.26 14.60
C LEU A 43 -0.48 -5.49 15.84
N ILE A 44 0.74 -4.95 15.80
CA ILE A 44 1.68 -5.02 16.92
C ILE A 44 1.11 -4.21 18.10
N VAL A 45 0.67 -2.97 17.87
CA VAL A 45 0.11 -2.12 18.94
C VAL A 45 -1.12 -2.77 19.58
N ALA A 46 -2.07 -3.27 18.79
CA ALA A 46 -3.27 -3.93 19.28
C ALA A 46 -2.91 -5.10 20.21
N LYS A 47 -2.03 -6.00 19.77
CA LYS A 47 -1.62 -7.15 20.58
C LYS A 47 -0.81 -6.75 21.81
N SER A 48 0.06 -5.75 21.70
CA SER A 48 0.85 -5.22 22.82
C SER A 48 -0.01 -4.53 23.90
N THR A 49 -1.13 -3.92 23.52
CA THR A 49 -2.09 -3.31 24.48
C THR A 49 -3.06 -4.33 25.10
N GLY A 50 -2.95 -5.61 24.73
CA GLY A 50 -3.82 -6.67 25.27
C GLY A 50 -5.18 -6.77 24.60
N ALA A 51 -5.38 -6.13 23.45
CA ALA A 51 -6.62 -6.23 22.70
C ALA A 51 -6.85 -7.67 22.20
N ASP A 52 -8.10 -8.13 22.29
CA ASP A 52 -8.51 -9.45 21.79
C ASP A 52 -8.75 -9.38 20.28
N ILE A 53 -7.67 -9.59 19.52
CA ILE A 53 -7.70 -9.73 18.06
C ILE A 53 -7.73 -11.21 17.68
N PRO A 54 -8.33 -11.60 16.53
CA PRO A 54 -8.52 -13.00 16.12
C PRO A 54 -7.22 -13.66 15.62
N LEU A 55 -6.10 -13.40 16.27
CA LEU A 55 -4.77 -13.89 15.94
C LEU A 55 -4.00 -14.25 17.23
N SER A 56 -3.32 -15.39 17.20
CA SER A 56 -2.32 -15.74 18.21
C SER A 56 -1.15 -14.75 18.14
N THR A 57 -0.38 -14.60 19.22
CA THR A 57 0.78 -13.69 19.23
C THR A 57 1.76 -13.97 18.09
N PHE A 58 2.05 -15.24 17.82
CA PHE A 58 2.89 -15.63 16.70
C PHE A 58 2.26 -15.24 15.35
N ALA A 59 0.96 -15.52 15.17
CA ALA A 59 0.26 -15.16 13.94
C ALA A 59 0.22 -13.64 13.73
N THR A 60 0.04 -12.83 14.79
CA THR A 60 0.10 -11.36 14.71
C THR A 60 1.45 -10.89 14.19
N VAL A 61 2.56 -11.38 14.76
CA VAL A 61 3.91 -10.98 14.33
C VAL A 61 4.18 -11.44 12.90
N ALA A 62 3.82 -12.68 12.57
CA ALA A 62 3.96 -13.21 11.21
C ALA A 62 3.16 -12.39 10.18
N SER A 63 1.90 -12.06 10.48
CA SER A 63 1.06 -11.22 9.63
C SER A 63 1.63 -9.81 9.47
N ALA A 64 2.15 -9.19 10.54
CA ALA A 64 2.80 -7.88 10.45
C ALA A 64 4.03 -7.92 9.52
N VAL A 65 4.88 -8.95 9.65
CA VAL A 65 6.03 -9.15 8.75
C VAL A 65 5.57 -9.33 7.30
N ILE A 66 4.57 -10.18 7.06
CA ILE A 66 4.02 -10.42 5.72
C ILE A 66 3.52 -9.11 5.10
N LEU A 67 2.78 -8.30 5.86
CA LEU A 67 2.27 -7.00 5.39
C LEU A 67 3.39 -6.02 5.06
N VAL A 68 4.41 -5.90 5.91
CA VAL A 68 5.56 -5.00 5.64
C VAL A 68 6.35 -5.47 4.43
N VAL A 69 6.60 -6.78 4.31
CA VAL A 69 7.29 -7.36 3.14
C VAL A 69 6.48 -7.08 1.88
N ALA A 70 5.17 -7.35 1.88
CA ALA A 70 4.28 -7.05 0.76
C ALA A 70 4.32 -5.56 0.38
N ALA A 71 4.30 -4.65 1.36
CA ALA A 71 4.44 -3.21 1.13
C ALA A 71 5.82 -2.84 0.53
N GLY A 72 6.89 -3.49 0.97
CA GLY A 72 8.25 -3.26 0.47
C GLY A 72 8.43 -3.68 -0.98
N ILE A 73 7.87 -4.83 -1.37
CA ILE A 73 8.02 -5.39 -2.72
C ILE A 73 6.98 -4.85 -3.71
N THR A 74 5.94 -4.15 -3.24
CA THR A 74 4.92 -3.55 -4.12
C THR A 74 5.54 -2.46 -4.99
N ASN A 75 5.58 -2.71 -6.29
CA ASN A 75 6.18 -1.81 -7.28
C ASN A 75 5.43 -1.94 -8.62
N PRO A 76 5.21 -0.84 -9.37
CA PRO A 76 4.55 -0.88 -10.69
C PRO A 76 5.10 -1.88 -11.71
N ALA A 77 6.38 -2.26 -11.61
CA ALA A 77 7.00 -3.15 -12.60
C ALA A 77 6.58 -4.62 -12.46
N GLN A 78 6.10 -5.04 -11.28
CA GLN A 78 5.82 -6.46 -11.00
C GLN A 78 4.31 -6.70 -10.94
N PHE A 79 3.69 -7.09 -12.06
CA PHE A 79 2.24 -7.26 -12.15
C PHE A 79 1.65 -8.26 -11.11
N TRP A 80 2.36 -9.36 -10.84
CA TRP A 80 1.90 -10.42 -9.94
C TRP A 80 1.74 -9.94 -8.48
N ILE A 81 2.51 -8.93 -8.04
CA ILE A 81 2.45 -8.48 -6.65
C ILE A 81 1.10 -7.83 -6.32
N HIS A 82 0.47 -7.19 -7.31
CA HIS A 82 -0.83 -6.57 -7.13
C HIS A 82 -1.93 -7.61 -6.87
N TRP A 83 -1.80 -8.81 -7.43
CA TRP A 83 -2.70 -9.93 -7.12
C TRP A 83 -2.49 -10.48 -5.72
N VAL A 84 -1.23 -10.58 -5.26
CA VAL A 84 -0.93 -10.97 -3.87
C VAL A 84 -1.48 -9.95 -2.88
N ASN A 85 -1.31 -8.66 -3.15
CA ASN A 85 -1.87 -7.61 -2.30
C ASN A 85 -3.40 -7.68 -2.26
N ALA A 86 -4.05 -7.94 -3.41
CA ALA A 86 -5.49 -8.15 -3.46
C ALA A 86 -5.92 -9.36 -2.60
N PHE A 87 -5.20 -10.48 -2.70
CA PHE A 87 -5.45 -11.66 -1.87
C PHE A 87 -5.30 -11.37 -0.37
N LEU A 88 -4.22 -10.70 0.03
CA LEU A 88 -4.00 -10.31 1.43
C LEU A 88 -5.10 -9.36 1.94
N ALA A 89 -5.54 -8.43 1.09
CA ALA A 89 -6.62 -7.51 1.43
C ALA A 89 -7.97 -8.24 1.57
N VAL A 90 -8.30 -9.17 0.68
CA VAL A 90 -9.49 -10.03 0.78
C VAL A 90 -9.45 -10.85 2.06
N TYR A 91 -8.34 -11.55 2.32
CA TYR A 91 -8.17 -12.38 3.51
C TYR A 91 -8.36 -11.56 4.79
N SER A 92 -7.71 -10.39 4.87
CA SER A 92 -7.81 -9.49 6.01
C SER A 92 -9.23 -8.94 6.18
N THR A 93 -9.90 -8.58 5.08
CA THR A 93 -11.29 -8.10 5.08
C THR A 93 -12.23 -9.16 5.66
N ILE A 94 -12.10 -10.40 5.22
CA ILE A 94 -12.94 -11.49 5.71
C ILE A 94 -12.65 -11.73 7.19
N LEU A 95 -11.38 -11.85 7.57
CA LEU A 95 -10.98 -12.14 8.94
C LEU A 95 -11.46 -11.05 9.91
N PHE A 96 -11.07 -9.79 9.69
CA PHE A 96 -11.38 -8.71 10.61
C PHE A 96 -12.81 -8.21 10.46
N GLY A 97 -13.38 -8.20 9.25
CA GLY A 97 -14.77 -7.80 9.03
C GLY A 97 -15.78 -8.74 9.71
N VAL A 98 -15.56 -10.05 9.64
CA VAL A 98 -16.42 -11.01 10.35
C VAL A 98 -16.26 -10.85 11.86
N THR A 99 -15.04 -10.69 12.38
CA THR A 99 -14.81 -10.48 13.81
C THR A 99 -15.42 -9.17 14.31
N ALA A 100 -15.31 -8.08 13.55
CA ALA A 100 -15.92 -6.79 13.86
C ALA A 100 -17.45 -6.90 14.02
N ILE A 101 -18.11 -7.53 13.04
CA ILE A 101 -19.55 -7.78 13.09
C ILE A 101 -19.92 -8.64 14.30
N ASN A 102 -19.12 -9.66 14.62
CA ASN A 102 -19.37 -10.52 15.77
C ASN A 102 -19.20 -9.75 17.09
N HIS A 103 -18.18 -8.88 17.22
CA HIS A 103 -18.01 -8.02 18.39
C HIS A 103 -19.19 -7.07 18.58
N TYR A 104 -19.65 -6.44 17.49
CA TYR A 104 -20.83 -5.58 17.52
C TYR A 104 -22.09 -6.34 17.98
N ARG A 105 -22.31 -7.54 17.43
CA ARG A 105 -23.47 -8.38 17.79
C ARG A 105 -23.40 -8.96 19.19
N ALA A 106 -22.20 -9.17 19.74
CA ALA A 106 -21.99 -9.60 21.11
C ALA A 106 -22.21 -8.48 22.14
N GLY A 107 -22.46 -7.23 21.69
CA GLY A 107 -22.68 -6.10 22.58
C GLY A 107 -21.42 -5.59 23.26
N ILE A 108 -20.24 -5.86 22.68
CA ILE A 108 -18.98 -5.28 23.16
C ILE A 108 -19.08 -3.75 23.03
N SER A 109 -18.62 -3.02 24.06
CA SER A 109 -18.64 -1.57 24.03
C SER A 109 -17.87 -1.02 22.85
N LEU A 110 -18.38 0.04 22.21
CA LEU A 110 -17.69 0.75 21.13
C LEU A 110 -16.36 1.38 21.59
N THR A 111 -16.17 1.54 22.91
CA THR A 111 -14.93 2.05 23.51
C THR A 111 -13.96 0.94 23.91
N ASP A 112 -14.33 -0.33 23.75
CA ASP A 112 -13.43 -1.44 24.04
C ASP A 112 -12.25 -1.42 23.04
N PRO A 113 -10.99 -1.47 23.51
CA PRO A 113 -9.84 -1.47 22.61
C PRO A 113 -9.91 -2.56 21.53
N SER A 114 -10.39 -3.75 21.89
CA SER A 114 -10.52 -4.89 20.97
C SER A 114 -11.51 -4.60 19.85
N PHE A 115 -12.65 -3.97 20.17
CA PHE A 115 -13.59 -3.50 19.17
C PHE A 115 -12.95 -2.48 18.24
N VAL A 116 -12.31 -1.43 18.80
CA VAL A 116 -11.72 -0.33 18.02
C VAL A 116 -10.64 -0.83 17.07
N TYR A 117 -9.72 -1.69 17.53
CA TYR A 117 -8.66 -2.21 16.67
C TYR A 117 -9.20 -3.13 15.57
N VAL A 118 -10.10 -4.05 15.91
CA VAL A 118 -10.69 -4.97 14.92
C VAL A 118 -11.48 -4.22 13.86
N GLU A 119 -12.28 -3.22 14.26
CA GLU A 119 -13.02 -2.34 13.34
C GLU A 119 -12.07 -1.54 12.44
N ALA A 120 -11.01 -0.96 13.02
CA ALA A 120 -9.99 -0.23 12.25
C ALA A 120 -9.31 -1.13 11.20
N PHE A 121 -8.99 -2.39 11.54
CA PHE A 121 -8.48 -3.35 10.56
C PHE A 121 -9.47 -3.68 9.47
N ALA A 122 -10.74 -3.88 9.82
CA ALA A 122 -11.78 -4.13 8.83
C ALA A 122 -11.86 -2.98 7.82
N ILE A 123 -11.87 -1.74 8.27
CA ILE A 123 -11.90 -0.55 7.40
C ILE A 123 -10.63 -0.46 6.54
N LEU A 124 -9.43 -0.57 7.14
CA LEU A 124 -8.17 -0.50 6.40
C LEU A 124 -8.07 -1.60 5.35
N SER A 125 -8.50 -2.82 5.68
CA SER A 125 -8.47 -3.94 4.75
C SER A 125 -9.44 -3.75 3.56
N LEU A 126 -10.62 -3.17 3.79
CA LEU A 126 -11.54 -2.76 2.73
C LEU A 126 -10.94 -1.68 1.81
N LEU A 127 -10.27 -0.68 2.40
CA LEU A 127 -9.57 0.35 1.61
C LEU A 127 -8.44 -0.26 0.78
N ALA A 128 -7.63 -1.14 1.36
CA ALA A 128 -6.60 -1.88 0.63
C ALA A 128 -7.21 -2.71 -0.50
N LEU A 129 -8.34 -3.38 -0.26
CA LEU A 129 -9.04 -4.16 -1.26
C LEU A 129 -9.54 -3.27 -2.42
N TYR A 130 -10.08 -2.10 -2.11
CA TYR A 130 -10.51 -1.14 -3.12
C TYR A 130 -9.34 -0.66 -3.99
N PHE A 131 -8.22 -0.24 -3.39
CA PHE A 131 -7.08 0.27 -4.16
C PHE A 131 -6.37 -0.82 -4.96
N THR A 132 -6.22 -2.03 -4.40
CA THR A 132 -5.65 -3.18 -5.11
C THR A 132 -6.52 -3.58 -6.30
N THR A 133 -7.83 -3.66 -6.14
CA THR A 133 -8.75 -3.97 -7.26
C THR A 133 -8.74 -2.88 -8.33
N ARG A 134 -8.68 -1.59 -7.97
CA ARG A 134 -8.49 -0.50 -8.97
C ARG A 134 -7.19 -0.63 -9.73
N THR A 135 -6.09 -0.99 -9.05
CA THR A 135 -4.78 -1.18 -9.67
C THR A 135 -4.79 -2.36 -10.63
N VAL A 136 -5.30 -3.52 -10.19
CA VAL A 136 -5.45 -4.73 -11.03
C VAL A 136 -6.31 -4.44 -12.25
N ARG A 137 -7.43 -3.71 -12.08
CA ARG A 137 -8.30 -3.30 -13.20
C ARG A 137 -7.57 -2.38 -14.17
N GLY A 138 -6.87 -1.36 -13.67
CA GLY A 138 -6.12 -0.41 -14.49
C GLY A 138 -5.03 -1.07 -15.32
N LEU A 139 -4.38 -2.09 -14.76
CA LEU A 139 -3.35 -2.87 -15.44
C LEU A 139 -3.93 -3.81 -16.51
N HIS A 140 -5.10 -4.43 -16.28
CA HIS A 140 -5.78 -5.23 -17.33
C HIS A 140 -6.31 -4.39 -18.49
N MET A 141 -6.67 -3.13 -18.23
CA MET A 141 -7.19 -2.22 -19.25
C MET A 141 -6.10 -1.62 -20.15
N ARG A 142 -4.80 -1.91 -19.91
CA ARG A 142 -3.73 -1.52 -20.83
C ARG A 142 -3.72 -2.47 -22.03
N PRO A 143 -4.02 -2.01 -23.26
CA PRO A 143 -3.85 -2.82 -24.45
C PRO A 143 -2.37 -3.20 -24.59
N ASN A 144 -2.11 -4.45 -24.97
CA ASN A 144 -0.78 -4.97 -25.29
C ASN A 144 -0.06 -4.10 -26.35
N TYR A 145 0.72 -3.11 -25.93
CA TYR A 145 1.71 -2.40 -26.76
C TYR A 145 3.08 -3.08 -26.68
N SER A 146 3.11 -4.41 -26.80
CA SER A 146 4.37 -5.18 -26.73
C SER A 146 4.42 -6.29 -27.79
N ARG A 147 4.06 -5.95 -29.03
CA ARG A 147 4.29 -6.79 -30.22
C ARG A 147 4.94 -6.06 -31.40
N GLU A 148 5.56 -4.91 -31.18
CA GLU A 148 6.39 -4.25 -32.20
C GLU A 148 7.61 -3.58 -31.57
N ILE A 149 8.60 -4.40 -31.19
CA ILE A 149 10.04 -4.08 -31.32
C ILE A 149 10.73 -5.39 -31.69
#